data_AF-A0A836TPB9-F1
#
_entry.id   AF-A0A836TPB9-F1
#
_cell.length_a   1.000
_cell.length_b   1.000
_cell.length_c   1.000
_cell.angle_alpha   90.00
_cell.angle_beta   90.00
_cell.angle_gamma   90.00
#
_symmetry.space_group_name_H-M   'P 1'
#
loop_
_entity.id
_entity.type
_entity.pdbx_description
1 polymer ?
#
loop_
_entity_poly.entity_id
_entity_poly.type
_entity_poly.pdbx_seq_one_letter_code
_entity_poly.pdbx_strand_id
1 'polypeptide(L)'
;MSIEDYYRSILGNPKKTNKDHWIYFCLFHDDQTTPNLAVYFDGGFNCFCCGAKGGDILSFHKKKTGNSFSEVLNELAKKYLPSLLEENNGPSMKKRLTATYPYKNENGELLFQVLRYDSKDFPIRLSMRRTLIKSKNIGTSLLEPFCGHFSWMRNGSFFMLIYIGLIYKGNV
;
A
#
# COMPACT_ATOMS: atom_id res chain seq x y z
N MET A 1 -8.63 21.68 -13.20
CA MET A 1 -7.84 22.62 -12.37
C MET A 1 -6.38 22.46 -12.77
N SER A 2 -5.69 23.56 -13.08
CA SER A 2 -4.24 23.53 -13.32
C SER A 2 -3.48 23.46 -11.99
N ILE A 3 -2.28 22.87 -12.03
CA ILE A 3 -1.33 22.87 -10.91
C ILE A 3 -1.01 24.30 -10.49
N GLU A 4 -0.85 25.19 -11.47
CA GLU A 4 -0.57 26.60 -11.25
C GLU A 4 -1.70 27.30 -10.47
N ASP A 5 -2.96 27.07 -10.87
CA ASP A 5 -4.13 27.67 -10.22
C ASP A 5 -4.20 27.29 -8.74
N TYR A 6 -3.89 26.03 -8.42
CA TYR A 6 -3.86 25.54 -7.05
C TYR A 6 -2.86 26.32 -6.20
N TYR A 7 -1.59 26.40 -6.65
CA TYR A 7 -0.55 27.09 -5.89
C TYR A 7 -0.81 28.59 -5.80
N ARG A 8 -1.30 29.22 -6.88
CA ARG A 8 -1.69 30.64 -6.86
C ARG A 8 -2.82 30.93 -5.88
N SER A 9 -3.77 30.02 -5.72
CA SER A 9 -4.86 30.18 -4.75
C SER A 9 -4.40 30.19 -3.29
N ILE A 10 -3.23 29.59 -3.00
CA ILE A 10 -2.69 29.47 -1.64
C ILE A 10 -1.58 30.49 -1.38
N LEU A 11 -0.66 30.65 -2.33
CA LEU A 11 0.56 31.45 -2.19
C LEU A 11 0.45 32.83 -2.86
N GLY A 12 -0.59 33.07 -3.66
CA GLY A 12 -0.73 34.27 -4.48
C GLY A 12 0.14 34.22 -5.74
N ASN A 13 0.62 35.39 -6.16
CA ASN A 13 1.44 35.50 -7.37
C ASN A 13 2.90 35.11 -7.09
N PRO A 14 3.56 34.38 -8.01
CA PRO A 14 4.97 34.03 -7.86
C PRO A 14 5.84 35.28 -7.86
N LYS A 15 6.93 35.24 -7.10
CA LYS A 15 7.91 36.34 -7.06
C LYS A 15 8.87 36.29 -8.24
N LYS A 16 9.17 35.07 -8.71
CA LYS A 16 9.96 34.83 -9.92
C LYS A 16 9.40 33.61 -10.64
N THR A 17 9.49 33.64 -11.96
CA THR A 17 9.12 32.53 -12.83
C THR A 17 10.36 32.12 -13.60
N ASN A 18 10.81 30.89 -13.38
CA ASN A 18 11.89 30.30 -14.14
C ASN A 18 11.32 29.37 -15.23
N LYS A 19 12.21 28.74 -15.99
CA LYS A 19 11.82 27.84 -17.10
C LYS A 19 11.00 26.63 -16.64
N ASP A 20 11.30 26.08 -15.46
CA ASP A 20 10.76 24.78 -15.02
C ASP A 20 10.03 24.85 -13.66
N HIS A 21 10.07 26.01 -12.99
CA HIS A 21 9.49 26.21 -11.67
C HIS A 21 9.18 27.67 -11.37
N TRP A 22 8.26 27.89 -10.44
CA TRP A 22 7.96 29.18 -9.84
C TRP A 22 8.62 29.31 -8.46
N ILE A 23 8.95 30.54 -8.07
CA ILE A 23 9.52 30.84 -6.75
C ILE A 23 8.51 31.65 -5.92
N TYR A 24 8.25 31.16 -4.71
CA TYR A 24 7.35 31.74 -3.72
C TYR A 24 8.03 31.97 -2.37
N PHE A 25 7.36 32.72 -1.50
CA PHE A 25 7.65 32.68 -0.07
C PHE A 25 7.17 31.37 0.53
N CYS A 26 7.94 30.83 1.46
CA CYS A 26 7.58 29.59 2.11
C CYS A 26 6.51 29.83 3.18
N LEU A 27 5.50 28.97 3.22
CA LEU A 27 4.48 28.98 4.29
C LEU A 27 4.87 28.12 5.50
N PHE A 28 5.96 27.34 5.40
CA PHE A 28 6.34 26.35 6.41
C PHE A 28 7.35 26.87 7.43
N HIS A 29 7.78 28.13 7.30
CA HIS A 29 8.66 28.81 8.24
C HIS A 29 8.33 30.30 8.27
N ASP A 30 8.71 30.98 9.35
CA ASP A 30 8.34 32.39 9.58
C ASP A 30 9.22 33.37 8.79
N ASP A 31 10.41 32.93 8.35
CA ASP A 31 11.35 33.73 7.55
C ASP A 31 10.81 34.06 6.16
N GLN A 32 10.12 35.20 6.05
CA GLN A 32 9.58 35.71 4.78
C GLN A 32 10.47 36.77 4.13
N THR A 33 11.75 36.83 4.51
CA THR A 33 12.71 37.80 3.94
C THR A 33 13.15 37.41 2.54
N THR A 34 13.29 36.11 2.27
CA THR A 34 13.78 35.58 0.99
C THR A 34 12.84 34.50 0.45
N PRO A 35 12.45 34.58 -0.84
CA PRO A 35 11.55 33.60 -1.44
C PRO A 35 12.34 32.32 -1.75
N ASN A 36 12.25 31.34 -0.84
CA ASN A 36 13.04 30.10 -0.86
C ASN A 36 12.24 28.85 -1.24
N LEU A 37 10.97 28.99 -1.62
CA LEU A 37 10.11 27.87 -1.99
C LEU A 37 10.05 27.76 -3.53
N ALA A 38 10.65 26.72 -4.08
CA ALA A 38 10.50 26.35 -5.48
C ALA A 38 9.30 25.41 -5.66
N VAL A 39 8.42 25.74 -6.60
CA VAL A 39 7.27 24.93 -7.00
C VAL A 39 7.42 24.56 -8.47
N TYR A 40 7.53 23.28 -8.76
CA TYR A 40 7.74 22.76 -10.11
C TYR A 40 6.42 22.63 -10.86
N PHE A 41 6.48 22.66 -12.19
CA PHE A 41 5.28 22.53 -13.03
C PHE A 41 4.64 21.15 -12.93
N ASP A 42 5.41 20.13 -12.52
CA ASP A 42 4.91 18.78 -12.21
C ASP A 42 4.09 18.74 -10.91
N GLY A 43 4.04 19.84 -10.14
CA GLY A 43 3.27 19.97 -8.91
C GLY A 43 4.05 19.68 -7.63
N GLY A 44 5.31 19.26 -7.75
CA GLY A 44 6.22 19.13 -6.61
C GLY A 44 6.67 20.46 -6.04
N PHE A 45 7.17 20.45 -4.81
CA PHE A 45 7.72 21.63 -4.13
C PHE A 45 8.99 21.28 -3.36
N ASN A 46 9.87 22.26 -3.23
CA ASN A 46 11.08 22.16 -2.42
C ASN A 46 11.44 23.53 -1.83
N CYS A 47 11.54 23.59 -0.52
CA CYS A 47 12.05 24.76 0.18
C CYS A 47 13.52 24.55 0.58
N PHE A 48 14.40 25.43 0.09
CA PHE A 48 15.83 25.35 0.33
C PHE A 48 16.26 25.78 1.74
N CYS A 49 15.38 26.44 2.51
CA CYS A 49 15.68 26.88 3.87
C CYS A 49 15.23 25.86 4.94
N CYS A 50 13.93 25.54 5.00
CA CYS A 50 13.41 24.62 6.01
C CYS A 50 13.44 23.13 5.58
N GLY A 51 13.88 22.83 4.36
CA GLY A 51 13.94 21.47 3.82
C GLY A 51 12.56 20.86 3.53
N ALA A 52 11.48 21.65 3.56
CA ALA A 52 10.16 21.16 3.24
C ALA A 52 10.07 20.79 1.75
N LYS A 53 9.83 19.52 1.47
CA LYS A 53 9.74 18.99 0.11
C LYS A 53 8.56 18.02 -0.05
N GLY A 54 8.10 17.86 -1.29
CA GLY A 54 7.09 16.89 -1.68
C GLY A 54 6.96 16.78 -3.20
N GLY A 55 6.52 15.62 -3.69
CA GLY A 55 6.42 15.35 -5.14
C GLY A 55 5.13 15.84 -5.77
N ASP A 56 4.07 16.03 -4.98
CA ASP A 56 2.73 16.31 -5.48
C ASP A 56 2.02 17.38 -4.66
N ILE A 57 0.95 17.93 -5.25
CA ILE A 57 0.00 18.84 -4.59
C ILE A 57 -0.57 18.23 -3.30
N LEU A 58 -0.85 16.93 -3.28
CA LEU A 58 -1.36 16.24 -2.09
C LEU A 58 -0.37 16.31 -0.94
N SER A 59 0.92 16.15 -1.23
CA SER A 59 2.00 16.25 -0.23
C SER A 59 2.10 17.67 0.32
N PHE A 60 1.92 18.68 -0.53
CA PHE A 60 1.91 20.09 -0.11
C PHE A 60 0.71 20.40 0.79
N HIS A 61 -0.50 20.01 0.37
CA HIS A 61 -1.71 20.26 1.16
C HIS A 61 -1.66 19.56 2.51
N LYS A 62 -1.21 18.29 2.52
CA LYS A 62 -0.99 17.52 3.74
C LYS A 62 -0.04 18.22 4.70
N LYS A 63 1.06 18.78 4.19
CA LYS A 63 2.03 19.49 5.02
C LYS A 63 1.49 20.82 5.57
N LYS A 64 0.61 21.48 4.82
CA LYS A 64 -0.07 22.71 5.23
C LYS A 64 -1.15 22.47 6.29
N THR A 65 -1.96 21.43 6.14
CA THR A 65 -3.09 21.15 7.06
C THR A 65 -2.70 20.27 8.24
N GLY A 66 -1.70 19.40 8.07
CA GLY A 66 -1.34 18.37 9.05
C GLY A 66 -2.28 17.16 9.06
N ASN A 67 -3.25 17.10 8.14
CA ASN A 67 -4.28 16.07 8.10
C ASN A 67 -3.75 14.73 7.55
N SER A 68 -4.53 13.67 7.74
CA SER A 68 -4.25 12.37 7.12
C SER A 68 -4.43 12.44 5.60
N PHE A 69 -3.82 11.49 4.89
CA PHE A 69 -3.91 11.45 3.43
C PHE A 69 -5.36 11.33 2.92
N SER A 70 -6.19 10.54 3.60
CA SER A 70 -7.60 10.36 3.23
C SER A 70 -8.40 11.64 3.41
N GLU A 71 -8.15 12.40 4.48
CA GLU A 71 -8.83 13.67 4.73
C GLU A 71 -8.45 14.70 3.67
N VAL A 72 -7.17 14.82 3.36
CA VAL A 72 -6.66 15.72 2.31
C VAL A 72 -7.29 15.41 0.95
N LEU A 73 -7.36 14.12 0.59
CA LEU A 73 -8.02 13.70 -0.64
C LEU A 73 -9.50 14.09 -0.65
N ASN A 74 -10.21 13.81 0.44
CA ASN A 74 -11.63 14.16 0.56
C ASN A 74 -11.86 15.67 0.48
N GLU A 75 -11.02 16.49 1.13
CA GLU A 75 -11.10 17.95 1.08
C GLU A 75 -10.89 18.49 -0.34
N LEU A 76 -9.85 18.02 -1.03
CA LEU A 76 -9.55 18.44 -2.40
C LEU A 76 -10.61 17.95 -3.39
N ALA A 77 -11.09 16.72 -3.23
CA ALA A 77 -12.19 16.19 -4.03
C ALA A 77 -13.47 17.02 -3.83
N LYS A 78 -13.83 17.38 -2.59
CA LYS A 78 -15.00 18.24 -2.30
C LYS A 78 -14.88 19.59 -2.97
N LYS A 79 -13.69 20.18 -2.96
CA LYS A 79 -13.45 21.52 -3.50
C LYS A 79 -13.45 21.55 -5.03
N TYR A 80 -12.85 20.54 -5.68
CA TYR A 80 -12.54 20.61 -7.11
C TYR A 80 -13.30 19.59 -7.97
N LEU A 81 -13.78 18.49 -7.38
CA LEU A 81 -14.59 17.47 -8.05
C LEU A 81 -15.89 17.19 -7.26
N PRO A 82 -16.69 18.22 -6.94
CA PRO A 82 -17.93 18.03 -6.19
C PRO A 82 -18.91 17.09 -6.92
N SER A 83 -18.91 17.10 -8.25
CA SER A 83 -19.73 16.21 -9.08
C SER A 83 -19.37 14.73 -8.95
N LEU A 84 -18.15 14.37 -8.52
CA LEU A 84 -17.76 12.98 -8.23
C LEU A 84 -18.11 12.55 -6.81
N LEU A 85 -18.43 13.51 -5.95
CA LEU A 85 -18.80 13.28 -4.55
C LEU A 85 -20.29 13.42 -4.31
N GLU A 86 -21.07 13.83 -5.32
CA GLU A 86 -22.48 13.53 -5.34
C GLU A 86 -22.64 12.03 -5.08
N GLU A 87 -23.45 11.77 -4.07
CA GLU A 87 -23.36 10.65 -3.17
C GLU A 87 -23.10 9.34 -3.91
N ASN A 88 -22.02 8.66 -3.52
CA ASN A 88 -22.01 7.21 -3.46
C ASN A 88 -23.04 6.73 -2.39
N ASN A 89 -24.29 7.15 -2.53
CA ASN A 89 -25.47 6.30 -2.44
C ASN A 89 -25.55 5.37 -3.67
N GLY A 90 -24.60 5.46 -4.61
CA GLY A 90 -24.24 4.31 -5.44
C GLY A 90 -24.00 3.11 -4.51
N PRO A 91 -24.66 1.96 -4.75
CA PRO A 91 -24.44 0.81 -3.90
C PRO A 91 -22.93 0.54 -3.90
N SER A 92 -22.27 0.60 -2.73
CA SER A 92 -21.12 -0.27 -2.49
C SER A 92 -21.63 -1.60 -2.99
N MET A 93 -21.18 -2.06 -4.16
CA MET A 93 -21.61 -3.34 -4.68
C MET A 93 -21.09 -4.35 -3.67
N LYS A 94 -21.90 -4.59 -2.63
CA LYS A 94 -21.71 -5.68 -1.70
C LYS A 94 -21.73 -6.86 -2.63
N LYS A 95 -20.57 -7.48 -2.80
CA LYS A 95 -20.42 -8.66 -3.63
C LYS A 95 -21.59 -9.57 -3.28
N ARG A 96 -22.48 -9.81 -4.25
CA ARG A 96 -23.73 -10.48 -3.95
C ARG A 96 -23.37 -11.94 -3.78
N LEU A 97 -23.65 -12.44 -2.59
CA LEU A 97 -23.42 -13.83 -2.24
C LEU A 97 -24.22 -14.69 -3.22
N THR A 98 -23.52 -15.43 -4.06
CA THR A 98 -24.10 -16.31 -5.09
C THR A 98 -24.43 -17.67 -4.51
N ALA A 99 -23.56 -18.22 -3.68
CA ALA A 99 -23.77 -19.53 -3.09
C ALA A 99 -23.03 -19.67 -1.77
N THR A 100 -23.60 -20.48 -0.89
CA THR A 100 -22.99 -20.91 0.38
C THR A 100 -22.94 -22.43 0.39
N TYR A 101 -21.75 -22.98 0.62
CA TYR A 101 -21.55 -24.43 0.71
C TYR A 101 -21.16 -24.78 2.16
N PRO A 102 -22.12 -25.29 2.98
CA PRO A 102 -21.83 -25.78 4.31
C PRO A 102 -21.18 -27.16 4.24
N TYR A 103 -19.99 -27.29 4.82
CA TYR A 103 -19.31 -28.57 4.99
C TYR A 103 -19.56 -29.05 6.43
N LYS A 104 -20.15 -30.24 6.54
CA LYS A 104 -20.50 -30.87 7.81
C LYS A 104 -19.55 -32.02 8.13
N ASN A 105 -19.36 -32.31 9.41
CA ASN A 105 -18.66 -33.51 9.86
C ASN A 105 -19.55 -34.75 9.70
N GLU A 106 -19.01 -35.91 10.07
CA GLU A 106 -19.71 -37.21 10.03
C GLU A 106 -20.97 -37.22 10.90
N ASN A 107 -21.01 -36.41 11.95
CA ASN A 107 -22.15 -36.25 12.86
C ASN A 107 -23.20 -35.24 12.34
N GLY A 108 -22.97 -34.63 11.18
CA GLY A 108 -23.86 -33.63 10.58
C GLY A 108 -23.71 -32.22 11.16
N GLU A 109 -22.74 -31.99 12.04
CA GLU A 109 -22.42 -30.68 12.61
C GLU A 109 -21.58 -29.86 11.63
N LEU A 110 -21.84 -28.56 11.56
CA LEU A 110 -21.15 -27.67 10.63
C LEU A 110 -19.68 -27.48 11.02
N LEU A 111 -18.75 -27.82 10.12
CA LEU A 111 -17.32 -27.54 10.30
C LEU A 111 -16.95 -26.16 9.77
N PHE A 112 -17.34 -25.84 8.53
CA PHE A 112 -17.08 -24.54 7.91
C PHE A 112 -18.04 -24.28 6.74
N GLN A 113 -18.09 -23.03 6.28
CA GLN A 113 -18.90 -22.61 5.12
C GLN A 113 -18.04 -21.88 4.09
N VAL A 114 -18.22 -22.24 2.81
CA VAL A 114 -17.57 -21.54 1.70
C VAL A 114 -18.57 -20.61 1.03
N LEU A 115 -18.30 -19.30 1.09
CA LEU A 115 -19.10 -18.25 0.45
C LEU A 115 -18.55 -17.96 -0.96
N ARG A 116 -19.40 -18.06 -1.99
CA ARG A 116 -19.09 -17.63 -3.36
C ARG A 116 -19.80 -16.33 -3.67
N TYR A 117 -19.08 -15.41 -4.31
CA TYR A 117 -19.58 -14.11 -4.74
C TYR A 117 -19.69 -14.05 -6.27
N ASP A 118 -20.61 -13.25 -6.79
CA ASP A 118 -20.90 -13.15 -8.22
C ASP A 118 -19.81 -12.41 -9.01
N SER A 119 -19.12 -11.45 -8.39
CA SER A 119 -17.91 -10.87 -8.98
C SER A 119 -16.71 -11.80 -8.70
N LYS A 120 -16.58 -12.83 -9.53
CA LYS A 120 -15.30 -13.51 -9.74
C LYS A 120 -14.42 -12.54 -10.54
N ASP A 121 -13.96 -11.49 -9.87
CA ASP A 121 -12.92 -10.62 -10.40
C ASP A 121 -11.72 -11.53 -10.60
N PHE A 122 -11.43 -11.93 -11.84
CA PHE A 122 -10.18 -12.59 -12.14
C PHE A 122 -9.11 -11.51 -11.95
N PRO A 123 -8.30 -11.54 -10.86
CA PRO A 123 -7.21 -10.59 -10.80
C PRO A 123 -6.37 -10.83 -12.05
N ILE A 124 -6.18 -9.78 -12.84
CA ILE A 124 -5.21 -9.80 -13.92
C ILE A 124 -3.90 -10.27 -13.29
N ARG A 125 -3.36 -11.40 -13.77
CA ARG A 125 -2.01 -11.82 -13.39
C ARG A 125 -1.05 -10.78 -13.95
N LEU A 126 -0.70 -9.77 -13.16
CA LEU A 126 0.51 -9.02 -13.41
C LEU A 126 1.67 -10.02 -13.25
N SER A 127 2.34 -10.36 -14.35
CA SER A 127 3.56 -11.17 -14.27
C SER A 127 4.53 -10.45 -13.35
N MET A 128 4.80 -11.02 -12.17
CA MET A 128 5.67 -10.40 -11.18
C MET A 128 7.08 -10.18 -11.77
N ARG A 129 7.48 -8.90 -11.93
CA ARG A 129 8.79 -8.49 -11.41
C ARG A 129 8.63 -8.28 -9.91
N ARG A 130 8.99 -9.34 -9.19
CA ARG A 130 9.44 -9.43 -7.80
C ARG A 130 9.38 -8.13 -6.98
N THR A 131 8.41 -8.03 -6.07
CA THR A 131 8.60 -7.23 -4.85
C THR A 131 8.07 -8.03 -3.66
N LEU A 132 9.01 -8.50 -2.85
CA LEU A 132 8.77 -9.15 -1.56
C LEU A 132 8.14 -8.14 -0.61
N ILE A 133 6.90 -8.35 -0.19
CA ILE A 133 6.39 -7.76 1.05
C ILE A 133 6.40 -8.86 2.10
N LYS A 134 7.41 -8.75 2.96
CA LYS A 134 7.63 -9.54 4.17
C LYS A 134 6.54 -9.17 5.18
N SER A 135 5.50 -9.98 5.32
CA SER A 135 4.60 -9.86 6.47
C SER A 135 5.33 -10.37 7.71
N LYS A 136 5.32 -9.55 8.77
CA LYS A 136 5.89 -9.87 10.08
C LYS A 136 5.21 -11.12 10.65
N ASN A 137 6.05 -12.08 11.04
CA ASN A 137 5.67 -13.24 11.82
C ASN A 137 5.01 -12.83 13.14
N ILE A 138 3.81 -13.35 13.33
CA ILE A 138 3.30 -13.80 14.61
C ILE A 138 3.90 -15.20 14.83
N GLY A 139 4.45 -15.43 16.03
CA GLY A 139 4.60 -16.75 16.66
C GLY A 139 5.24 -17.86 15.83
N THR A 140 6.56 -18.01 15.96
CA THR A 140 7.31 -19.21 15.62
C THR A 140 6.71 -20.48 16.24
N SER A 141 6.34 -21.45 15.41
CA SER A 141 6.74 -22.85 15.64
C SER A 141 6.65 -23.66 14.35
N LEU A 142 7.86 -23.99 13.86
CA LEU A 142 8.24 -25.21 13.15
C LEU A 142 7.33 -25.73 12.02
N LEU A 143 7.70 -25.45 10.77
CA LEU A 143 7.87 -26.47 9.72
C LEU A 143 8.92 -25.95 8.71
N GLU A 144 10.06 -26.65 8.63
CA GLU A 144 11.20 -26.30 7.78
C GLU A 144 10.92 -26.55 6.27
N PRO A 145 11.57 -25.79 5.38
CA PRO A 145 11.39 -25.89 3.93
C PRO A 145 12.16 -27.09 3.36
N PHE A 146 11.46 -28.02 2.71
CA PHE A 146 12.10 -28.98 1.80
C PHE A 146 12.51 -28.26 0.50
N CYS A 147 13.75 -27.75 0.45
CA CYS A 147 14.42 -27.44 -0.81
C CYS A 147 14.96 -28.74 -1.42
N GLY A 148 14.39 -29.16 -2.55
CA GLY A 148 14.93 -30.26 -3.36
C GLY A 148 16.34 -29.92 -3.85
N HIS A 149 17.32 -30.73 -3.43
CA HIS A 149 18.72 -30.56 -3.79
C HIS A 149 19.08 -31.46 -4.98
N PHE A 150 19.73 -30.86 -5.99
CA PHE A 150 20.38 -31.52 -7.12
C PHE A 150 21.43 -32.53 -6.62
N SER A 151 21.41 -33.76 -7.13
CA SER A 151 22.44 -34.77 -6.83
C SER A 151 23.51 -34.79 -7.92
N TRP A 152 24.78 -34.66 -7.51
CA TRP A 152 25.96 -35.10 -8.26
C TRP A 152 26.65 -36.18 -7.41
N MET A 153 26.84 -37.37 -7.99
CA MET A 153 27.61 -38.47 -7.38
C MET A 153 29.11 -38.25 -7.59
N ARG A 154 29.90 -38.31 -6.51
CA ARG A 154 31.31 -38.75 -6.56
C ARG A 154 31.69 -39.46 -5.25
N ASN A 155 31.91 -40.76 -5.38
CA ASN A 155 32.84 -41.65 -4.67
C ASN A 155 33.18 -41.41 -3.19
N GLY A 156 33.03 -42.48 -2.40
CA GLY A 156 34.02 -42.84 -1.37
C GLY A 156 33.49 -43.03 0.06
N SER A 157 33.06 -44.26 0.34
CA SER A 157 33.40 -45.06 1.53
C SER A 157 33.23 -44.54 2.98
N PHE A 158 32.59 -45.43 3.76
CA PHE A 158 32.76 -45.76 5.20
C PHE A 158 31.78 -45.20 6.27
N PHE A 159 30.91 -46.13 6.72
CA PHE A 159 30.47 -46.47 8.09
C PHE A 159 30.38 -45.37 9.18
N MET A 160 29.21 -45.25 9.84
CA MET A 160 29.02 -45.66 11.25
C MET A 160 27.53 -45.66 11.65
N LEU A 161 27.10 -46.74 12.29
CA LEU A 161 25.81 -46.92 12.98
C LEU A 161 25.65 -45.92 14.15
N ILE A 162 24.43 -45.40 14.36
CA ILE A 162 23.82 -45.28 15.70
C ILE A 162 22.29 -45.51 15.59
N TYR A 163 21.84 -46.63 16.15
CA TYR A 163 20.47 -46.92 16.58
C TYR A 163 20.08 -46.00 17.74
N ILE A 164 18.83 -45.54 17.83
CA ILE A 164 17.98 -45.57 19.05
C ILE A 164 16.54 -45.33 18.57
N GLY A 165 15.67 -46.32 18.79
CA GLY A 165 14.23 -46.22 18.54
C GLY A 165 13.47 -45.60 19.71
N LEU A 166 12.22 -45.19 19.46
CA LEU A 166 11.20 -45.03 20.49
C LEU A 166 9.83 -45.41 19.92
N ILE A 167 9.16 -46.27 20.70
CA ILE A 167 7.93 -47.00 20.45
C ILE A 167 6.73 -46.06 20.62
N TYR A 168 5.79 -46.06 19.68
CA TYR A 168 4.43 -45.54 19.93
C TYR A 168 3.45 -46.70 20.12
N LYS A 169 2.95 -46.83 21.35
CA LYS A 169 1.78 -47.65 21.69
C LYS A 169 0.53 -46.94 21.15
N GLY A 170 -0.16 -47.61 20.23
CA GLY A 170 -1.57 -47.33 19.96
C GLY A 170 -2.42 -47.81 21.12
N ASN A 171 -3.41 -47.01 21.51
CA ASN A 171 -4.53 -47.46 22.31
C ASN A 171 -5.80 -47.33 21.47
N VAL A 172 -6.59 -48.39 21.59
CA VAL A 172 -7.86 -48.76 20.96
C VAL A 172 -8.93 -47.69 21.13
#